data_AF-A0A4Q3D6U5-F1
#
_entry.id   AF-A0A4Q3D6U5-F1
#
_cell.length_a   1.000
_cell.length_b   1.000
_cell.length_c   1.000
_cell.angle_alpha   90.00
_cell.angle_beta   90.00
_cell.angle_gamma   90.00
#
_symmetry.space_group_name_H-M   'P 1'
#
loop_
_entity.id
_entity.type
_entity.pdbx_description
1 polymer ?
#
loop_
_entity_poly.entity_id
_entity_poly.type
_entity_poly.pdbx_seq_one_letter_code
_entity_poly.pdbx_strand_id
1 'polypeptide(L)'
;MQKLRPLAASVAALFATVSVPAFAQSIAGADALRQYNLVVLGDLQSSSEVEGRTFVGGNLSGNSSNYLIRPAAPSPLGLPGLTVVGDVTGGTKNLNNSSGVIVTALFES
;
A
#
# COMPACT_ATOMS: atom_id res chain seq x y z
N MET A 1 28.05 65.82 0.88
CA MET A 1 28.98 65.10 -0.01
C MET A 1 29.85 64.20 0.84
N GLN A 2 29.66 62.88 0.79
CA GLN A 2 30.73 61.92 1.07
C GLN A 2 30.30 60.56 0.53
N LYS A 3 30.82 60.29 -0.67
CA LYS A 3 30.78 58.99 -1.34
C LYS A 3 31.70 58.05 -0.56
N LEU A 4 31.22 56.84 -0.23
CA LEU A 4 32.10 55.69 -0.02
C LEU A 4 31.33 54.39 -0.30
N ARG A 5 31.53 53.84 -1.51
CA ARG A 5 31.44 52.40 -1.81
C ARG A 5 32.90 51.95 -1.88
N PRO A 6 33.34 50.86 -1.24
CA PRO A 6 33.35 49.52 -1.86
C PRO A 6 33.17 48.41 -0.77
N LEU A 7 33.12 47.11 -0.98
CA LEU A 7 33.93 46.23 -1.81
C LEU A 7 33.23 44.85 -1.85
N ALA A 8 33.48 44.13 -2.94
CA ALA A 8 32.96 42.82 -3.28
C ALA A 8 33.19 41.72 -2.22
N ALA A 9 32.31 40.72 -2.23
CA ALA A 9 32.67 39.32 -2.05
C ALA A 9 31.64 38.45 -2.79
N SER A 10 31.92 38.16 -4.05
CA SER A 10 31.14 37.21 -4.85
C SER A 10 31.51 35.80 -4.38
N VAL A 11 30.71 35.22 -3.49
CA VAL A 11 30.85 33.81 -3.08
C VAL A 11 30.17 32.96 -4.15
N ALA A 12 30.96 32.48 -5.11
CA ALA A 12 30.53 31.46 -6.04
C ALA A 12 30.33 30.15 -5.26
N ALA A 13 29.08 29.87 -4.87
CA ALA A 13 28.70 28.62 -4.26
C ALA A 13 28.76 27.51 -5.32
N LEU A 14 29.83 26.71 -5.27
CA LEU A 14 29.98 25.49 -6.05
C LEU A 14 29.01 24.44 -5.48
N PHE A 15 27.79 24.37 -6.02
CA PHE A 15 26.84 23.30 -5.67
C PHE A 15 27.33 21.98 -6.29
N ALA A 16 28.13 21.23 -5.54
CA ALA A 16 28.42 19.84 -5.85
C ALA A 16 27.12 19.04 -5.71
N THR A 17 26.56 18.60 -6.84
CA THR A 17 25.41 17.69 -6.88
C THR A 17 25.82 16.34 -6.31
N VAL A 18 25.55 16.11 -5.03
CA VAL A 18 25.65 14.78 -4.42
C VAL A 18 24.56 13.90 -5.04
N SER A 19 24.96 12.97 -5.89
CA SER A 19 24.07 11.91 -6.38
C SER A 19 23.73 11.01 -5.21
N VAL A 20 22.50 11.12 -4.69
CA VAL A 20 21.99 10.20 -3.69
C VAL A 20 21.68 8.88 -4.43
N PRO A 21 22.30 7.74 -4.07
CA PRO A 21 21.89 6.47 -4.63
C PRO A 21 20.43 6.22 -4.25
N ALA A 22 19.56 6.15 -5.26
CA ALA A 22 18.20 5.70 -5.07
C ALA A 22 18.26 4.21 -4.67
N PHE A 23 18.10 3.92 -3.38
CA PHE A 23 17.87 2.57 -2.91
C PHE A 23 16.50 2.12 -3.44
N ALA A 24 16.50 1.40 -4.56
CA ALA A 24 15.35 0.60 -4.96
C ALA A 24 15.21 -0.55 -3.95
N GLN A 25 14.47 -0.30 -2.87
CA GLN A 25 14.07 -1.36 -1.94
C GLN A 25 13.18 -2.35 -2.70
N SER A 26 13.76 -3.46 -3.15
CA SER A 26 13.03 -4.61 -3.68
C SER A 26 12.32 -5.32 -2.52
N ILE A 27 11.22 -4.73 -2.04
CA ILE A 27 10.34 -5.27 -1.01
C ILE A 27 8.90 -5.13 -1.48
N ALA A 28 8.54 -5.82 -2.56
CA ALA A 28 7.16 -5.75 -3.06
C ALA A 28 6.57 -7.14 -3.29
N GLY A 29 7.26 -8.03 -4.02
CA GLY A 29 6.70 -9.35 -4.36
C GLY A 29 6.71 -10.36 -3.21
N ALA A 30 7.88 -10.58 -2.59
CA ALA A 30 8.05 -11.66 -1.60
C ALA A 30 7.50 -11.30 -0.20
N ASP A 31 7.49 -10.03 0.16
CA ASP A 31 6.93 -9.56 1.44
C ASP A 31 5.39 -9.58 1.40
N ALA A 32 4.79 -9.28 0.24
CA ALA A 32 3.35 -9.45 0.04
C ALA A 32 2.91 -10.91 0.28
N LEU A 33 3.66 -11.91 -0.20
CA LEU A 33 3.38 -13.33 0.08
C LEU A 33 3.60 -13.74 1.54
N ARG A 34 4.40 -12.98 2.30
CA ARG A 34 4.63 -13.20 3.74
C ARG A 34 3.54 -12.54 4.60
N GLN A 35 2.86 -11.53 4.06
CA GLN A 35 1.85 -10.75 4.79
C GLN A 35 0.42 -11.13 4.41
N TYR A 36 0.18 -11.56 3.17
CA TYR A 36 -1.11 -11.97 2.64
C TYR A 36 -1.20 -13.49 2.54
N ASN A 37 -2.26 -14.06 3.11
CA ASN A 37 -2.59 -15.49 2.97
C ASN A 37 -3.24 -15.78 1.61
N LEU A 38 -3.87 -14.76 1.02
CA LEU A 38 -4.51 -14.85 -0.27
C LEU A 38 -4.20 -13.59 -1.06
N VAL A 39 -3.63 -13.75 -2.25
CA VAL A 39 -3.46 -12.68 -3.25
C VAL A 39 -4.11 -13.14 -4.55
N VAL A 40 -5.12 -12.41 -5.00
CA VAL A 40 -5.73 -12.58 -6.34
C VAL A 40 -5.48 -11.30 -7.11
N LEU A 41 -4.93 -11.41 -8.32
CA LEU A 41 -4.61 -10.25 -9.15
C LEU A 41 -5.79 -9.78 -10.04
N GLY A 42 -6.83 -10.60 -10.16
CA GLY A 42 -8.09 -10.27 -10.84
C GLY A 42 -9.29 -10.40 -9.90
N ASP A 43 -10.41 -10.92 -10.42
CA ASP A 43 -11.63 -11.10 -9.65
C ASP A 43 -11.57 -12.31 -8.72
N LEU A 44 -12.11 -12.17 -7.51
CA LEU A 44 -12.29 -13.25 -6.53
C LEU A 44 -13.77 -13.49 -6.32
N GLN A 45 -14.25 -14.68 -6.69
CA GLN A 45 -15.56 -15.18 -6.25
C GLN A 45 -15.33 -16.18 -5.12
N SER A 46 -15.75 -15.82 -3.89
CA SER A 46 -15.52 -16.66 -2.71
C SER A 46 -16.77 -16.83 -1.86
N SER A 47 -16.95 -18.04 -1.34
CA SER A 47 -17.88 -18.36 -0.24
C SER A 47 -17.14 -18.98 0.94
N SER A 48 -15.81 -18.81 0.98
CA SER A 48 -14.92 -19.48 1.92
C SER A 48 -14.24 -18.48 2.83
N GLU A 49 -13.70 -19.00 3.93
CA GLU A 49 -13.00 -18.19 4.93
C GLU A 49 -11.49 -18.15 4.64
N VAL A 50 -10.88 -17.00 4.92
CA VAL A 50 -9.43 -16.83 4.85
C VAL A 50 -8.90 -16.51 6.23
N GLU A 51 -7.99 -17.35 6.71
CA GLU A 51 -7.37 -17.24 8.03
C GLU A 51 -6.67 -15.90 8.24
N GLY A 52 -5.96 -15.40 7.21
CA GLY A 52 -5.15 -14.19 7.29
C GLY A 52 -5.57 -13.07 6.33
N ARG A 53 -4.62 -12.20 5.99
CA ARG A 53 -4.90 -11.02 5.15
C ARG A 53 -5.16 -11.43 3.71
N THR A 54 -6.06 -10.71 3.05
CA THR A 54 -6.44 -10.95 1.67
C THR A 54 -6.28 -9.70 0.81
N PHE A 55 -5.71 -9.87 -0.37
CA PHE A 55 -5.65 -8.87 -1.43
C PHE A 55 -6.38 -9.37 -2.67
N VAL A 56 -7.27 -8.53 -3.23
CA VAL A 56 -7.99 -8.77 -4.48
C VAL A 56 -7.75 -7.58 -5.41
N GLY A 57 -7.08 -7.82 -6.53
CA GLY A 57 -6.74 -6.81 -7.53
C GLY A 57 -7.92 -6.42 -8.43
N GLY A 58 -8.99 -7.20 -8.46
CA GLY A 58 -10.25 -6.90 -9.14
C GLY A 58 -11.45 -6.90 -8.19
N ASN A 59 -12.58 -7.38 -8.68
CA ASN A 59 -13.84 -7.42 -7.94
C ASN A 59 -13.88 -8.59 -6.97
N LEU A 60 -14.46 -8.36 -5.78
CA LEU A 60 -14.76 -9.40 -4.80
C LEU A 60 -16.26 -9.69 -4.77
N SER A 61 -16.64 -10.90 -5.19
CA SER A 61 -18.03 -11.35 -5.26
C SER A 61 -18.25 -12.70 -4.55
N GLY A 62 -19.47 -13.23 -4.62
CA GLY A 62 -19.86 -14.50 -4.01
C GLY A 62 -20.74 -14.33 -2.77
N ASN A 63 -21.01 -15.45 -2.09
CA ASN A 63 -21.83 -15.51 -0.88
C ASN A 63 -21.09 -14.88 0.32
N SER A 64 -21.64 -15.06 1.52
CA SER A 64 -20.97 -14.57 2.74
C SER A 64 -19.62 -15.27 2.95
N SER A 65 -18.61 -14.49 3.35
CA SER A 65 -17.22 -14.94 3.53
C SER A 65 -16.56 -14.18 4.68
N ASN A 66 -15.59 -14.82 5.33
CA ASN A 66 -14.89 -14.27 6.50
C ASN A 66 -13.39 -14.11 6.20
N TYR A 67 -12.81 -12.99 6.64
CA TYR A 67 -11.40 -12.67 6.44
C TYR A 67 -10.72 -12.29 7.75
N LEU A 68 -9.41 -12.56 7.83
CA LEU A 68 -8.59 -12.36 9.02
C LEU A 68 -9.18 -13.01 10.30
N ILE A 69 -9.75 -14.22 10.15
CA ILE A 69 -10.36 -14.96 11.27
C ILE A 69 -9.34 -15.37 12.34
N ARG A 70 -8.07 -15.53 11.95
CA ARG A 70 -6.98 -15.76 12.90
C ARG A 70 -6.28 -14.45 13.23
N PRO A 71 -6.00 -14.19 14.52
CA PRO A 71 -5.14 -13.09 14.91
C PRO A 71 -3.79 -13.16 14.20
N ALA A 72 -3.53 -12.16 13.35
CA ALA A 72 -2.25 -11.97 12.70
C ALA A 72 -1.49 -10.83 13.37
N ALA A 73 -0.15 -10.93 13.41
CA ALA A 73 0.69 -9.82 13.82
C ALA A 73 0.36 -8.57 12.98
N PRO A 74 0.40 -7.35 13.56
CA PRO A 74 0.18 -6.11 12.82
C PRO A 74 1.04 -6.07 11.55
N SER A 75 0.45 -5.67 10.42
CA SER A 75 1.24 -5.50 9.20
C SER A 75 2.28 -4.39 9.45
N PRO A 76 3.57 -4.61 9.15
CA PRO A 76 4.58 -3.55 9.21
C PRO A 76 4.23 -2.33 8.36
N LEU A 77 3.38 -2.52 7.35
CA LEU A 77 2.92 -1.50 6.41
C LEU A 77 1.54 -0.94 6.77
N GLY A 78 0.99 -1.31 7.93
CA GLY A 78 -0.34 -0.85 8.37
C GLY A 78 -1.50 -1.36 7.50
N LEU A 79 -1.27 -2.42 6.72
CA LEU A 79 -2.26 -2.92 5.77
C LEU A 79 -3.49 -3.52 6.48
N PRO A 80 -4.70 -3.30 5.95
CA PRO A 80 -5.92 -3.92 6.45
C PRO A 80 -5.89 -5.46 6.29
N GLY A 81 -6.84 -6.15 6.90
CA GLY A 81 -7.01 -7.60 6.67
C GLY A 81 -7.70 -7.93 5.36
N LEU A 82 -8.38 -6.97 4.73
CA LEU A 82 -8.93 -7.11 3.38
C LEU A 82 -8.65 -5.85 2.55
N THR A 83 -8.05 -6.04 1.38
CA THR A 83 -7.86 -5.00 0.35
C THR A 83 -8.50 -5.46 -0.95
N VAL A 84 -9.37 -4.64 -1.53
CA VAL A 84 -10.03 -4.88 -2.82
C VAL A 84 -9.84 -3.64 -3.71
N VAL A 85 -9.32 -3.83 -4.92
CA VAL A 85 -9.07 -2.73 -5.88
C VAL A 85 -10.21 -2.55 -6.91
N GLY A 86 -11.22 -3.42 -6.87
CA GLY A 86 -12.49 -3.24 -7.56
C GLY A 86 -13.69 -3.16 -6.60
N ASP A 87 -14.85 -3.60 -7.07
CA ASP A 87 -16.09 -3.57 -6.31
C ASP A 87 -16.25 -4.79 -5.39
N VAL A 88 -16.94 -4.59 -4.26
CA VAL A 88 -17.38 -5.67 -3.38
C VAL A 88 -18.88 -5.88 -3.53
N THR A 89 -19.29 -7.03 -4.07
CA THR A 89 -20.69 -7.35 -4.37
C THR A 89 -21.11 -8.70 -3.80
N GLY A 90 -22.42 -8.97 -3.72
CA GLY A 90 -22.95 -10.25 -3.21
C GLY A 90 -23.20 -10.28 -1.70
N GLY A 91 -22.94 -11.42 -1.06
CA GLY A 91 -23.18 -11.63 0.38
C GLY A 91 -22.22 -10.86 1.31
N THR A 92 -22.44 -10.96 2.62
CA THR A 92 -21.68 -10.21 3.64
C THR A 92 -20.21 -10.62 3.70
N LYS A 93 -19.28 -9.66 3.69
CA LYS A 93 -17.84 -9.88 3.92
C LYS A 93 -17.53 -9.50 5.36
N ASN A 94 -17.32 -10.47 6.24
CA ASN A 94 -17.01 -10.19 7.65
C ASN A 94 -15.50 -10.10 7.84
N LEU A 95 -15.09 -9.02 8.49
CA LEU A 95 -13.70 -8.81 8.90
C LEU A 95 -13.59 -9.04 10.40
N ASN A 96 -12.75 -10.00 10.79
CA ASN A 96 -12.57 -10.35 12.19
C ASN A 96 -11.39 -9.62 12.80
N ASN A 97 -11.27 -9.73 14.12
CA ASN A 97 -10.08 -9.29 14.86
C ASN A 97 -9.80 -7.78 14.75
N SER A 98 -10.88 -6.98 14.69
CA SER A 98 -10.84 -5.52 14.46
C SER A 98 -10.09 -5.12 13.18
N SER A 99 -10.11 -5.98 12.17
CA SER A 99 -9.49 -5.71 10.89
C SER A 99 -10.17 -4.57 10.14
N GLY A 100 -9.37 -3.68 9.58
CA GLY A 100 -9.83 -2.71 8.59
C GLY A 100 -10.12 -3.35 7.22
N VAL A 101 -10.86 -2.61 6.39
CA VAL A 101 -11.08 -2.87 4.97
C VAL A 101 -10.58 -1.69 4.15
N ILE A 102 -10.01 -1.95 2.98
CA ILE A 102 -9.85 -0.95 1.92
C ILE A 102 -10.57 -1.48 0.68
N VAL A 103 -11.49 -0.68 0.15
CA VAL A 103 -12.12 -0.88 -1.16
C VAL A 103 -11.84 0.36 -1.98
N THR A 104 -11.18 0.19 -3.13
CA THR A 104 -10.85 1.26 -4.07
C THR A 104 -11.25 0.83 -5.47
N ALA A 105 -11.29 1.77 -6.42
CA ALA A 105 -11.45 1.48 -7.83
C ALA A 105 -10.09 1.43 -8.55
N LEU A 106 -10.06 0.73 -9.68
CA LEU A 106 -8.94 0.74 -10.62
C LEU A 106 -8.89 2.12 -11.30
N PHE A 107 -7.76 2.83 -11.20
CA PHE A 107 -7.56 4.06 -11.96
C PHE A 107 -7.07 3.69 -13.36
N GLU A 108 -7.94 3.80 -14.37
CA GLU A 108 -7.54 3.73 -15.78
C GLU A 108 -7.20 5.15 -16.27
N SER A 109 -5.97 5.33 -16.75
CA SER A 109 -5.39 6.60 -17.22
C SER A 109 -5.65 6.87 -18.69
#